data_AF-A0A5B8SSH7-F1
#
_entry.id   AF-A0A5B8SSH7-F1
#
_cell.length_a   1.000
_cell.length_b   1.000
_cell.length_c   1.000
_cell.angle_alpha   90.00
_cell.angle_beta   90.00
_cell.angle_gamma   90.00
#
_symmetry.space_group_name_H-M   'P 1'
#
loop_
_entity.id
_entity.type
_entity.pdbx_description
1 polymer ?
#
loop_
_entity_poly.entity_id
_entity_poly.type
_entity_poly.pdbx_seq_one_letter_code
_entity_poly.pdbx_strand_id
1 'polypeptide(L)'
;MLESQLRRLFAKVRIGERFIPGKLGDEEYHVNFPFVEKHQDKILRAIKPLNLGQQDSSHIVEHGGKWQFRINELKRRHLLPRRVLFAVEGPGDDSRRSEAYHHVVALLQETGASVLPLAKHEAVLEFAGAG
;
A
#
# COMPACT_ATOMS: atom_id res chain seq x y z
N MET A 1 -3.86 12.46 -8.03
CA MET A 1 -4.14 11.17 -7.37
C MET A 1 -2.89 10.74 -6.59
N LEU A 2 -3.05 9.95 -5.52
CA LEU A 2 -1.96 9.50 -4.63
C LEU A 2 -0.80 8.83 -5.38
N GLU A 3 -1.09 8.03 -6.40
CA GLU A 3 -0.06 7.39 -7.22
C GLU A 3 0.87 8.41 -7.87
N SER A 4 0.34 9.50 -8.46
CA SER A 4 1.15 10.56 -9.06
C SER A 4 2.00 11.30 -8.03
N GLN A 5 1.49 11.48 -6.80
CA GLN A 5 2.26 12.09 -5.71
C GLN A 5 3.44 11.19 -5.32
N LEU A 6 3.19 9.88 -5.16
CA LEU A 6 4.24 8.92 -4.85
C LEU A 6 5.27 8.78 -5.98
N ARG A 7 4.85 8.79 -7.26
CA ARG A 7 5.75 8.85 -8.42
C ARG A 7 6.69 10.07 -8.35
N ARG A 8 6.15 11.25 -8.05
CA ARG A 8 6.96 12.48 -7.90
C ARG A 8 7.92 12.39 -6.73
N LEU A 9 7.48 11.83 -5.59
CA LEU A 9 8.33 11.62 -4.43
C LEU A 9 9.52 10.72 -4.76
N PHE A 10 9.29 9.60 -5.44
CA PHE A 10 10.35 8.68 -5.86
C PHE A 10 11.27 9.28 -6.93
N ALA A 11 10.73 10.07 -7.86
CA ALA A 11 11.54 10.77 -8.86
C ALA A 11 12.46 11.82 -8.21
N LYS A 12 11.98 12.56 -7.21
CA LYS A 12 12.76 13.59 -6.49
C LYS A 12 14.05 13.03 -5.88
N VAL A 13 14.02 11.79 -5.40
CA VAL A 13 15.19 11.11 -4.80
C VAL A 13 15.82 10.06 -5.73
N ARG A 14 15.48 10.08 -7.02
CA ARG A 14 16.06 9.23 -8.07
C ARG A 14 15.97 7.71 -7.82
N ILE A 15 14.89 7.26 -7.16
CA ILE A 15 14.60 5.83 -6.99
C ILE A 15 13.45 5.34 -7.89
N GLY A 16 12.81 6.23 -8.65
CA GLY A 16 11.61 5.92 -9.42
C GLY A 16 11.77 4.76 -10.40
N GLU A 17 12.93 4.65 -11.07
CA GLU A 17 13.22 3.59 -12.05
C GLU A 17 13.26 2.19 -11.44
N ARG A 18 13.46 2.06 -10.11
CA ARG A 18 13.43 0.77 -9.39
C ARG A 18 12.03 0.19 -9.28
N PHE A 19 10.99 1.02 -9.44
CA PHE A 19 9.61 0.64 -9.21
C PHE A 19 8.80 0.69 -10.50
N ILE A 20 8.36 -0.48 -10.95
CA ILE A 20 7.48 -0.62 -12.12
C ILE A 20 6.12 -1.18 -11.69
N PRO A 21 5.03 -0.91 -12.42
CA PRO A 21 3.77 -1.62 -12.20
C PRO A 21 3.97 -3.13 -12.34
N GLY A 22 3.38 -3.92 -11.47
CA GLY A 22 3.54 -5.36 -11.46
C GLY A 22 2.37 -6.12 -10.85
N LYS A 23 2.22 -7.36 -11.28
CA LYS A 23 1.25 -8.33 -10.78
C LYS A 23 1.90 -9.19 -9.69
N LEU A 24 1.26 -9.29 -8.54
CA LEU A 24 1.59 -10.24 -7.47
C LEU A 24 0.53 -11.34 -7.48
N GLY A 25 0.96 -12.60 -7.42
CA GLY A 25 0.06 -13.76 -7.42
C GLY A 25 0.40 -14.75 -8.53
N ASP A 26 -0.57 -15.61 -8.83
CA ASP A 26 -0.49 -16.71 -9.79
C ASP A 26 -1.57 -16.56 -10.89
N GLU A 27 -1.88 -17.66 -11.58
CA GLU A 27 -2.93 -17.70 -12.61
C GLU A 27 -4.34 -17.59 -12.00
N GLU A 28 -4.56 -18.21 -10.84
CA GLU A 28 -5.86 -18.30 -10.19
C GLU A 28 -6.20 -17.02 -9.40
N TYR A 29 -5.21 -16.43 -8.73
CA TYR A 29 -5.37 -15.24 -7.94
C TYR A 29 -4.22 -14.26 -8.08
N HIS A 30 -4.54 -13.01 -8.40
CA HIS A 30 -3.53 -11.99 -8.55
C HIS A 30 -4.03 -10.57 -8.31
N VAL A 31 -3.10 -9.69 -7.94
CA VAL A 31 -3.36 -8.31 -7.58
C VAL A 31 -2.31 -7.40 -8.20
N ASN A 32 -2.75 -6.28 -8.75
CA ASN A 32 -1.87 -5.29 -9.36
C ASN A 32 -1.38 -4.27 -8.33
N PHE A 33 -0.07 -4.05 -8.30
CA PHE A 33 0.60 -3.02 -7.53
C PHE A 33 1.23 -2.01 -8.49
N PRO A 34 1.06 -0.69 -8.26
CA PRO A 34 1.62 0.34 -9.13
C PRO A 34 3.13 0.52 -8.97
N PHE A 35 3.70 0.06 -7.85
CA PHE A 35 5.12 0.14 -7.56
C PHE A 35 5.60 -1.21 -7.03
N VAL A 36 6.28 -1.95 -7.90
CA VAL A 36 6.91 -3.23 -7.57
C VAL A 36 8.39 -3.10 -7.88
N GLU A 37 9.21 -3.41 -6.89
CA GLU A 37 10.65 -3.57 -7.09
C GLU A 37 10.96 -5.06 -7.13
N LYS A 38 11.67 -5.45 -8.19
CA LYS A 38 12.15 -6.81 -8.39
C LYS A 38 13.67 -6.83 -8.31
N HIS A 39 14.20 -7.97 -7.89
CA HIS A 39 15.59 -8.32 -8.10
C HIS A 39 15.62 -9.68 -8.77
N GLN A 40 16.15 -9.71 -10.00
CA GLN A 40 15.93 -10.84 -10.92
C GLN A 40 14.42 -11.08 -11.07
N ASP A 41 13.94 -12.30 -10.77
CA ASP A 41 12.52 -12.64 -10.86
C ASP A 41 11.78 -12.56 -9.52
N LYS A 42 12.48 -12.23 -8.42
CA LYS A 42 11.87 -12.16 -7.10
C LYS A 42 11.38 -10.75 -6.80
N ILE A 43 10.10 -10.64 -6.44
CA ILE A 43 9.52 -9.40 -5.93
C ILE A 43 10.09 -9.15 -4.52
N LEU A 44 10.85 -8.06 -4.37
CA LEU A 44 11.41 -7.65 -3.08
C LEU A 44 10.41 -6.80 -2.30
N ARG A 45 9.77 -5.86 -2.99
CA ARG A 45 8.87 -4.86 -2.41
C ARG A 45 7.69 -4.57 -3.31
N ALA A 46 6.55 -4.34 -2.68
CA ALA A 46 5.36 -3.81 -3.34
C ALA A 46 4.76 -2.66 -2.53
N ILE A 47 4.43 -1.55 -3.19
CA ILE A 47 3.87 -0.37 -2.55
C ILE A 47 2.54 -0.03 -3.23
N LYS A 48 1.49 0.12 -2.42
CA LYS A 48 0.16 0.49 -2.86
C LYS A 48 -0.27 1.81 -2.21
N PRO A 49 -0.39 2.92 -2.97
CA PRO A 49 -1.12 4.08 -2.49
C PRO A 49 -2.60 3.72 -2.33
N LEU A 50 -3.17 4.08 -1.18
CA LEU A 50 -4.54 3.74 -0.82
C LEU A 50 -5.26 4.96 -0.26
N ASN A 51 -6.24 5.47 -1.00
CA ASN A 51 -7.07 6.57 -0.52
C ASN A 51 -8.14 6.00 0.41
N LEU A 52 -8.13 6.42 1.66
CA LEU A 52 -9.09 6.10 2.71
C LEU A 52 -9.88 7.35 3.16
N GLY A 53 -9.91 8.38 2.32
CA GLY A 53 -10.63 9.63 2.53
C GLY A 53 -12.04 9.66 1.94
N GLN A 54 -12.71 8.53 1.75
CA GLN A 54 -14.09 8.48 1.22
C GLN A 54 -15.04 9.30 2.11
N GLN A 55 -16.14 9.80 1.53
CA GLN A 55 -17.13 10.62 2.26
C GLN A 55 -17.97 9.78 3.25
N ASP A 56 -18.13 8.49 2.98
CA ASP A 56 -18.86 7.55 3.84
C ASP A 56 -17.88 6.62 4.56
N SER A 57 -18.05 6.43 5.88
CA SER A 57 -17.21 5.57 6.71
C SER A 57 -17.27 4.10 6.30
N SER A 58 -18.43 3.61 5.85
CA SER A 58 -18.62 2.24 5.37
C SER A 58 -17.80 1.98 4.12
N HIS A 59 -17.73 2.97 3.21
CA HIS A 59 -16.88 2.86 2.02
C HIS A 59 -15.38 2.81 2.36
N ILE A 60 -14.93 3.47 3.44
CA ILE A 60 -13.55 3.35 3.93
C ILE A 60 -13.30 1.91 4.38
N VAL A 61 -14.18 1.37 5.24
CA VAL A 61 -14.08 -0.01 5.77
C VAL A 61 -14.09 -1.04 4.66
N GLU A 62 -15.02 -0.95 3.71
CA GLU A 62 -15.10 -1.86 2.57
C GLU A 62 -13.85 -1.80 1.67
N HIS A 63 -13.32 -0.60 1.43
CA HIS A 63 -12.12 -0.43 0.62
C HIS A 63 -10.89 -1.06 1.30
N GLY A 64 -10.77 -0.86 2.62
CA GLY A 64 -9.76 -1.50 3.46
C GLY A 64 -9.89 -3.01 3.48
N GLY A 65 -11.10 -3.52 3.76
CA GLY A 65 -11.39 -4.95 3.83
C GLY A 65 -11.11 -5.69 2.51
N LYS A 66 -11.40 -5.07 1.35
CA LYS A 66 -11.01 -5.61 0.04
C LYS A 66 -9.49 -5.81 -0.07
N TRP A 67 -8.70 -4.89 0.45
CA TRP A 67 -7.24 -5.02 0.47
C TRP A 67 -6.74 -6.00 1.52
N GLN A 68 -7.34 -6.04 2.70
CA GLN A 68 -7.03 -7.04 3.71
C GLN A 68 -7.22 -8.46 3.15
N PHE A 69 -8.38 -8.73 2.53
CA PHE A 69 -8.66 -10.00 1.86
C PHE A 69 -7.58 -10.33 0.82
N ARG A 70 -7.20 -9.35 -0.02
CA ARG A 70 -6.16 -9.51 -1.04
C ARG A 70 -4.80 -9.92 -0.48
N ILE A 71 -4.37 -9.25 0.59
CA ILE A 71 -3.09 -9.56 1.23
C ILE A 71 -3.12 -10.93 1.89
N ASN A 72 -4.23 -11.26 2.58
CA ASN A 72 -4.39 -12.57 3.22
C ASN A 72 -4.40 -13.71 2.19
N GLU A 73 -5.04 -13.52 1.04
CA GLU A 73 -5.05 -14.55 -0.01
C GLU A 73 -3.67 -14.75 -0.65
N LEU A 74 -2.93 -13.66 -0.94
CA LEU A 74 -1.54 -13.77 -1.38
C LEU A 74 -0.65 -14.45 -0.33
N LYS A 75 -0.86 -14.16 0.96
CA LYS A 75 -0.11 -14.76 2.06
C LYS A 75 -0.40 -16.26 2.18
N ARG A 76 -1.67 -16.66 2.13
CA ARG A 76 -2.13 -18.06 2.16
C ARG A 76 -1.50 -18.89 1.03
N ARG A 77 -1.28 -18.27 -0.14
CA ARG A 77 -0.63 -18.89 -1.31
C ARG A 77 0.89 -18.85 -1.29
N HIS A 78 1.51 -18.27 -0.27
CA HIS A 78 2.96 -18.00 -0.20
C HIS A 78 3.50 -17.09 -1.33
N LEU A 79 2.65 -16.20 -1.86
CA LEU A 79 2.96 -15.28 -2.97
C LEU A 79 3.13 -13.82 -2.52
N LEU A 80 2.93 -13.53 -1.24
CA LEU A 80 3.15 -12.20 -0.69
C LEU A 80 4.66 -11.94 -0.49
N PRO A 81 5.24 -10.86 -1.05
CA PRO A 81 6.63 -10.53 -0.80
C PRO A 81 6.82 -10.10 0.66
N ARG A 82 8.06 -10.21 1.15
CA ARG A 82 8.40 -9.91 2.55
C ARG A 82 8.09 -8.46 2.96
N ARG A 83 8.07 -7.53 1.99
CA ARG A 83 7.88 -6.10 2.26
C ARG A 83 6.74 -5.55 1.40
N VAL A 84 5.60 -5.31 2.04
CA VAL A 84 4.44 -4.63 1.44
C VAL A 84 4.15 -3.36 2.23
N LEU A 85 3.94 -2.25 1.52
CA LEU A 85 3.52 -0.98 2.11
C LEU A 85 2.21 -0.50 1.51
N PHE A 86 1.26 -0.13 2.36
CA PHE A 86 0.17 0.77 2.01
C PHE A 86 0.54 2.20 2.40
N ALA A 87 0.67 3.06 1.39
CA ALA A 87 0.84 4.50 1.59
C ALA A 87 -0.55 5.16 1.60
N VAL A 88 -1.03 5.52 2.79
CA VAL A 88 -2.44 5.92 3.00
C VAL A 88 -2.62 7.43 3.08
N GLU A 89 -3.79 7.90 2.67
CA GLU A 89 -4.32 9.22 3.00
C GLU A 89 -5.74 9.02 3.54
N GLY A 90 -6.13 9.81 4.53
CA GLY A 90 -7.40 9.67 5.22
C GLY A 90 -8.00 11.03 5.60
N PRO A 91 -9.19 11.03 6.21
CA PRO A 91 -9.78 12.24 6.77
C PRO A 91 -8.88 12.83 7.87
N GLY A 92 -8.78 14.17 7.91
CA GLY A 92 -8.02 14.91 8.92
C GLY A 92 -8.90 15.50 10.03
N ASP A 93 -10.13 15.01 10.18
CA ASP A 93 -11.11 15.45 11.15
C ASP A 93 -11.34 14.40 12.26
N ASP A 94 -11.96 14.80 13.37
CA ASP A 94 -12.40 13.88 14.43
C ASP A 94 -13.84 13.38 14.14
N SER A 95 -14.01 12.66 13.04
CA SER A 95 -15.31 12.11 12.60
C SER A 95 -15.35 10.57 12.60
N ARG A 96 -16.54 9.99 12.37
CA ARG A 96 -16.68 8.53 12.12
C ARG A 96 -15.82 8.04 10.96
N ARG A 97 -15.48 8.91 10.01
CA ARG A 97 -14.56 8.57 8.91
C ARG A 97 -13.14 8.37 9.43
N SER A 98 -12.74 9.15 10.43
CA SER A 98 -11.45 9.02 11.12
C SER A 98 -11.36 7.73 11.92
N GLU A 99 -12.44 7.36 12.62
CA GLU A 99 -12.54 6.05 13.27
C GLU A 99 -12.41 4.90 12.27
N ALA A 100 -13.16 4.97 11.16
CA ALA A 100 -13.07 3.97 10.08
C ALA A 100 -11.68 3.91 9.44
N TYR A 101 -11.02 5.05 9.26
CA TYR A 101 -9.65 5.13 8.78
C TYR A 101 -8.67 4.40 9.72
N HIS A 102 -8.71 4.71 11.02
CA HIS A 102 -7.84 4.07 12.01
C HIS A 102 -8.12 2.56 12.12
N HIS A 103 -9.39 2.17 12.06
CA HIS A 103 -9.77 0.76 12.00
C HIS A 103 -9.16 0.05 10.78
N VAL A 104 -9.25 0.63 9.58
CA VAL A 104 -8.65 0.05 8.37
C VAL A 104 -7.13 0.02 8.44
N VAL A 105 -6.48 1.03 9.02
CA VAL A 105 -5.03 1.03 9.23
C VAL A 105 -4.62 -0.16 10.09
N ALA A 106 -5.29 -0.37 11.23
CA ALA A 106 -5.02 -1.51 12.11
C ALA A 106 -5.28 -2.85 11.39
N LEU A 107 -6.41 -2.97 10.70
CA LEU A 107 -6.81 -4.14 9.93
C LEU A 107 -5.75 -4.54 8.88
N LEU A 108 -5.18 -3.57 8.18
CA LEU A 108 -4.14 -3.81 7.18
C LEU A 108 -2.81 -4.18 7.85
N GLN A 109 -2.48 -3.59 9.00
CA GLN A 109 -1.27 -3.92 9.76
C GLN A 109 -1.31 -5.38 10.28
N GLU A 110 -2.48 -5.88 10.70
CA GLU A 110 -2.66 -7.27 11.15
C GLU A 110 -2.30 -8.31 10.07
N THR A 111 -2.37 -7.94 8.78
CA THR A 111 -1.93 -8.83 7.69
C THR A 111 -0.41 -9.05 7.67
N GLY A 112 0.35 -8.15 8.31
CA GLY A 112 1.81 -8.04 8.27
C GLY A 112 2.32 -7.00 7.29
N ALA A 113 1.44 -6.28 6.59
CA ALA A 113 1.82 -5.15 5.75
C ALA A 113 2.21 -3.93 6.59
N SER A 114 3.20 -3.16 6.13
CA SER A 114 3.43 -1.82 6.67
C SER A 114 2.33 -0.87 6.18
N VAL A 115 1.90 0.05 7.03
CA VAL A 115 0.93 1.08 6.68
C VAL A 115 1.47 2.41 7.17
N LEU A 116 1.71 3.36 6.27
CA LEU A 116 2.25 4.68 6.58
C LEU A 116 1.40 5.76 5.92
N PRO A 117 1.10 6.88 6.62
CA PRO A 117 0.54 8.05 5.96
C PRO A 117 1.50 8.54 4.86
N LEU A 118 0.99 8.82 3.66
CA LEU A 118 1.82 9.31 2.56
C LEU A 118 2.53 10.62 2.94
N ALA A 119 1.91 11.45 3.78
CA ALA A 119 2.51 12.68 4.31
C ALA A 119 3.81 12.46 5.10
N LYS A 120 4.05 11.25 5.64
CA LYS A 120 5.33 10.87 6.27
C LYS A 120 6.35 10.47 5.21
N HIS A 121 6.72 11.42 4.34
CA HIS A 121 7.56 11.18 3.17
C HIS A 121 8.86 10.45 3.50
N GLU A 122 9.56 10.85 4.57
CA GLU A 122 10.83 10.23 4.99
C GLU A 122 10.65 8.72 5.30
N ALA A 123 9.64 8.36 6.09
CA ALA A 123 9.36 6.96 6.40
C ALA A 123 8.95 6.14 5.16
N VAL A 124 8.19 6.74 4.24
CA VAL A 124 7.84 6.10 2.95
C VAL A 124 9.08 5.88 2.09
N LEU A 125 10.01 6.84 2.06
CA LEU A 125 11.27 6.75 1.34
C LEU A 125 12.24 5.73 1.97
N GLU A 126 12.31 5.69 3.30
CA GLU A 126 13.07 4.68 4.04
C GLU A 126 12.53 3.27 3.74
N PHE A 127 11.21 3.09 3.75
CA PHE A 127 10.60 1.84 3.31
C PHE A 127 10.97 1.49 1.87
N ALA A 128 10.99 2.50 0.98
CA ALA A 128 11.41 2.38 -0.42
C ALA A 128 12.94 2.23 -0.60
N GLY A 129 13.71 2.25 0.49
CA GLY A 129 15.16 1.97 0.49
C GLY A 129 15.96 3.11 -0.14
N ALA A 130 15.57 4.34 0.19
CA ALA A 130 16.29 5.57 -0.12
C ALA A 130 17.00 6.15 1.14
N GLY A 131 17.26 5.31 2.14
CA GLY A 131 18.05 5.65 3.33
C GLY A 131 19.49 5.20 3.22
#